data_AF-A0A3N5S637-F1
#
_entry.id   AF-A0A3N5S637-F1
#
_cell.length_a   1.000
_cell.length_b   1.000
_cell.length_c   1.000
_cell.angle_alpha   90.00
_cell.angle_beta   90.00
_cell.angle_gamma   90.00
#
_symmetry.space_group_name_H-M   'P 1'
#
loop_
_entity.id
_entity.type
_entity.pdbx_description
1 polymer ?
#
loop_
_entity_poly.entity_id
_entity_poly.type
_entity_poly.pdbx_seq_one_letter_code
_entity_poly.pdbx_strand_id
1 'polypeptide(L)'
;MRKLISALLMTLLVQSVALAQMPDWIMVRDPDGNRYYVDPNGKIYTSGKPEFDYKAVSESGVAFYFNQGVELLKGGYKFEGLSLLKSIMAMPSTAGKTSDYRSKASFEINRLIKKEGDRYAELDRNASILLYRQEEAVVLINDLMRYRIEFPGEATVLRRRTRGNGKYRYYGLLAGVRFSGSIAGSDSSAYDALIAIDSERFPSNISNMTALKNNWAKNLGADSFQRTPLHTGEREDLTRFDDGADYGGFEGFYLRGRYGYCVRIITAGSERAKNMALMEKMMQSFRLSFPD
;
A
#
# COMPACT_ATOMS: atom_id res chain seq x y z
N MET A 1 -32.34 -16.33 -55.57
CA MET A 1 -32.13 -15.06 -54.83
C MET A 1 -32.01 -15.22 -53.33
N ARG A 2 -32.93 -15.90 -52.61
CA ARG A 2 -32.85 -16.04 -51.13
C ARG A 2 -31.55 -16.65 -50.58
N LYS A 3 -30.94 -17.64 -51.27
CA LYS A 3 -29.67 -18.27 -50.85
C LYS A 3 -28.44 -17.35 -51.00
N LEU A 4 -28.45 -16.44 -51.96
CA LEU A 4 -27.37 -15.47 -52.19
C LEU A 4 -27.37 -14.34 -51.15
N ILE A 5 -28.56 -13.89 -50.74
CA ILE A 5 -28.73 -12.87 -49.69
C ILE A 5 -28.29 -13.43 -48.33
N SER A 6 -28.61 -14.70 -48.03
CA SER A 6 -28.21 -15.35 -46.78
C SER A 6 -26.69 -15.54 -46.67
N ALA A 7 -26.02 -15.87 -47.78
CA ALA A 7 -24.56 -16.00 -47.78
C ALA A 7 -23.88 -14.64 -47.57
N LEU A 8 -24.37 -13.59 -48.24
CA LEU A 8 -23.84 -12.23 -48.13
C LEU A 8 -23.98 -11.67 -46.69
N LEU A 9 -25.14 -11.87 -46.05
CA LEU A 9 -25.37 -11.47 -44.65
C LEU A 9 -24.43 -12.19 -43.67
N MET A 10 -24.16 -13.47 -43.91
CA MET A 10 -23.26 -14.27 -43.06
C MET A 10 -21.81 -13.77 -43.17
N THR A 11 -21.33 -13.44 -44.37
CA THR A 11 -20.00 -12.81 -44.56
C THR A 11 -19.88 -11.43 -43.94
N LEU A 12 -20.93 -10.59 -44.02
CA LEU A 12 -20.94 -9.26 -43.39
C LEU A 12 -20.94 -9.36 -41.85
N LEU A 13 -21.61 -10.36 -41.29
CA LEU A 13 -21.62 -10.61 -39.85
C LEU A 13 -20.32 -11.25 -39.32
N VAL A 14 -19.54 -11.94 -40.15
CA VAL A 14 -18.23 -12.50 -39.75
C VAL A 14 -17.11 -11.46 -39.88
N GLN A 15 -17.21 -10.54 -40.86
CA GLN A 15 -16.22 -9.45 -41.01
C GLN A 15 -16.27 -8.43 -39.86
N SER A 16 -17.44 -8.17 -39.27
CA SER A 16 -17.54 -7.27 -38.11
C SER A 16 -16.88 -7.84 -36.85
N VAL A 17 -16.77 -9.17 -36.73
CA VAL A 17 -16.06 -9.82 -35.61
C VAL A 17 -14.54 -9.85 -35.84
N ALA A 18 -14.09 -9.86 -37.10
CA ALA A 18 -12.67 -9.81 -37.46
C ALA A 18 -12.05 -8.41 -37.32
N LEU A 19 -12.85 -7.34 -37.45
CA LEU A 19 -12.40 -5.95 -37.26
C LEU A 19 -12.22 -5.53 -35.79
N ALA A 20 -12.50 -6.43 -34.85
CA ALA A 20 -12.25 -6.20 -33.42
C ALA A 20 -10.86 -6.67 -32.95
N GLN A 21 -10.00 -7.18 -33.84
CA GLN A 21 -8.62 -7.50 -33.50
C GLN A 21 -7.70 -6.31 -33.80
N MET A 22 -7.02 -5.82 -32.77
CA MET A 22 -6.00 -4.77 -32.85
C MET A 22 -4.68 -5.41 -33.30
N PRO A 23 -4.36 -5.43 -34.62
CA PRO A 23 -3.43 -6.40 -35.20
C PRO A 23 -1.98 -6.18 -34.78
N ASP A 24 -1.63 -4.95 -34.38
CA ASP A 24 -0.25 -4.53 -34.10
C ASP A 24 0.02 -4.31 -32.60
N TRP A 25 -0.91 -4.68 -31.72
CA TRP A 25 -0.71 -4.56 -30.28
C TRP A 25 0.05 -5.77 -29.77
N ILE A 26 1.16 -5.52 -29.07
CA ILE A 26 1.92 -6.59 -28.41
C ILE A 26 1.51 -6.69 -26.95
N MET A 27 1.28 -7.92 -26.48
CA MET A 27 1.13 -8.19 -25.05
C MET A 27 2.53 -8.27 -24.42
N VAL A 28 2.76 -7.48 -23.38
CA VAL A 28 4.01 -7.44 -22.63
C VAL A 28 3.76 -7.93 -21.21
N ARG A 29 4.73 -8.67 -20.67
CA ARG A 29 4.81 -9.01 -19.25
C ARG A 29 6.06 -8.36 -18.66
N ASP A 30 5.90 -7.51 -17.66
CA ASP A 30 7.03 -6.86 -16.99
C ASP A 30 7.67 -7.77 -15.91
N PRO A 31 8.82 -7.38 -15.32
CA PRO A 31 9.47 -8.14 -14.24
C PRO A 31 8.62 -8.29 -12.97
N ASP A 32 7.61 -7.44 -12.79
CA ASP A 32 6.64 -7.52 -11.70
C ASP A 32 5.47 -8.48 -12.00
N GLY A 33 5.48 -9.09 -13.18
CA GLY A 33 4.44 -9.99 -13.66
C GLY A 33 3.18 -9.29 -14.17
N ASN A 34 3.17 -7.96 -14.26
CA ASN A 34 2.06 -7.19 -14.82
C ASN A 34 1.90 -7.50 -16.30
N ARG A 35 0.66 -7.66 -16.76
CA ARG A 35 0.34 -7.88 -18.17
C ARG A 35 -0.37 -6.66 -18.74
N TYR A 36 0.12 -6.15 -19.85
CA TYR A 36 -0.47 -4.99 -20.52
C TYR A 36 -0.20 -5.04 -22.03
N TYR A 37 -0.93 -4.22 -22.78
CA TYR A 37 -0.74 -4.11 -24.23
C TYR A 37 0.05 -2.85 -24.57
N VAL A 38 0.86 -2.93 -25.62
CA VAL A 38 1.62 -1.80 -26.15
C VAL A 38 1.27 -1.64 -27.63
N ASP A 39 0.87 -0.43 -28.03
CA ASP A 39 0.63 -0.13 -29.44
C ASP A 39 1.95 0.17 -30.20
N PRO A 40 1.92 0.27 -31.54
CA PRO A 40 3.13 0.58 -32.33
C PRO A 40 3.79 1.92 -32.00
N ASN A 41 3.08 2.84 -31.35
CA ASN A 41 3.61 4.12 -30.91
C ASN A 41 4.22 4.06 -29.50
N GLY A 42 4.27 2.87 -28.89
CA GLY A 42 4.78 2.65 -27.53
C GLY A 42 3.81 3.04 -26.43
N LYS A 43 2.53 3.31 -26.74
CA LYS A 43 1.54 3.64 -25.71
C LYS A 43 1.09 2.38 -25.00
N ILE A 44 1.09 2.45 -23.67
CA ILE A 44 0.69 1.34 -22.79
C ILE A 44 -0.80 1.40 -22.51
N TYR A 45 -1.48 0.28 -22.68
CA TYR A 45 -2.89 0.07 -22.36
C TYR A 45 -3.00 -0.99 -21.27
N THR A 46 -3.62 -0.60 -20.15
CA THR A 46 -3.86 -1.47 -19.00
C THR A 46 -5.35 -1.78 -18.87
N SER A 47 -5.74 -2.62 -17.92
CA SER A 47 -7.15 -3.03 -17.75
C SER A 47 -8.08 -1.88 -17.36
N GLY A 48 -7.53 -0.80 -16.76
CA GLY A 48 -8.30 0.34 -16.26
C GLY A 48 -9.28 -0.01 -15.14
N LYS A 49 -9.16 -1.21 -14.57
CA LYS A 49 -9.95 -1.71 -13.44
C LYS A 49 -9.04 -1.92 -12.23
N PRO A 50 -9.54 -1.74 -11.00
CA PRO A 50 -8.75 -2.03 -9.80
C PRO A 50 -8.24 -3.47 -9.83
N GLU A 51 -6.93 -3.64 -9.94
CA GLU A 51 -6.26 -4.92 -9.85
C GLU A 51 -5.65 -5.00 -8.45
N PHE A 52 -6.38 -5.62 -7.52
CA PHE A 52 -6.00 -5.83 -6.13
C PHE A 52 -5.82 -4.53 -5.30
N ASP A 53 -6.32 -4.52 -4.07
CA ASP A 53 -6.20 -3.36 -3.19
C ASP A 53 -4.74 -3.19 -2.74
N TYR A 54 -4.14 -2.03 -3.06
CA TYR A 54 -2.80 -1.60 -2.63
C TYR A 54 -1.64 -2.47 -3.15
N LYS A 55 -1.36 -2.40 -4.46
CA LYS A 55 -0.15 -2.98 -5.04
C LYS A 55 1.07 -2.07 -4.84
N ALA A 56 2.19 -2.64 -4.38
CA ALA A 56 3.44 -1.90 -4.24
C ALA A 56 4.05 -1.57 -5.60
N VAL A 57 4.30 -0.29 -5.84
CA VAL A 57 4.94 0.23 -7.06
C VAL A 57 6.43 -0.10 -7.05
N SER A 58 6.97 -0.62 -8.14
CA SER A 58 8.41 -0.87 -8.29
C SER A 58 9.03 0.01 -9.38
N GLU A 59 10.35 0.13 -9.38
CA GLU A 59 11.09 0.80 -10.44
C GLU A 59 10.99 0.07 -11.79
N SER A 60 11.04 -1.27 -11.78
CA SER A 60 10.88 -2.12 -12.96
C SER A 60 9.51 -1.89 -13.64
N GLY A 61 8.44 -1.89 -12.85
CA GLY A 61 7.05 -1.75 -13.29
C GLY A 61 6.51 -0.32 -13.33
N VAL A 62 7.32 0.72 -13.02
CA VAL A 62 6.84 2.11 -12.84
C VAL A 62 6.00 2.63 -14.03
N ALA A 63 6.35 2.22 -15.25
CA ALA A 63 5.62 2.57 -16.46
C ALA A 63 4.21 1.99 -16.48
N PHE A 64 4.05 0.72 -16.08
CA PHE A 64 2.75 0.08 -15.93
C PHE A 64 1.93 0.78 -14.85
N TYR A 65 2.50 0.97 -13.65
CA TYR A 65 1.79 1.59 -12.52
C TYR A 65 1.31 3.01 -12.83
N PHE A 66 2.12 3.81 -13.53
CA PHE A 66 1.71 5.14 -13.98
C PHE A 66 0.50 5.09 -14.91
N ASN A 67 0.59 4.28 -15.98
CA ASN A 67 -0.50 4.18 -16.95
C ASN A 67 -1.76 3.58 -16.33
N GLN A 68 -1.62 2.57 -15.47
CA GLN A 68 -2.73 2.02 -14.69
C GLN A 68 -3.37 3.10 -13.80
N GLY A 69 -2.57 3.91 -13.10
CA GLY A 69 -3.07 5.03 -12.31
C GLY A 69 -3.89 6.02 -13.15
N VAL A 70 -3.38 6.40 -14.33
CA VAL A 70 -4.08 7.31 -15.26
C VAL A 70 -5.38 6.69 -15.79
N GLU A 71 -5.37 5.42 -16.19
CA GLU A 71 -6.58 4.73 -16.68
C GLU A 71 -7.62 4.54 -15.57
N LEU A 72 -7.22 4.26 -14.32
CA LEU A 72 -8.12 4.23 -13.17
C LEU A 72 -8.79 5.58 -12.92
N LEU A 73 -8.04 6.69 -12.98
CA LEU A 73 -8.61 8.02 -12.86
C LEU A 73 -9.65 8.32 -13.96
N LYS A 74 -9.39 7.87 -15.19
CA LYS A 74 -10.34 8.00 -16.31
C LYS A 74 -11.57 7.12 -16.13
N GLY A 75 -11.38 5.90 -15.62
CA GLY A 75 -12.44 4.93 -15.32
C GLY A 75 -13.30 5.27 -14.10
N GLY A 76 -12.97 6.35 -13.37
CA GLY A 76 -13.72 6.79 -12.19
C GLY A 76 -13.24 6.18 -10.87
N TYR A 77 -12.25 5.29 -10.91
CA TYR A 77 -11.55 4.69 -9.75
C TYR A 77 -10.53 5.68 -9.19
N LYS A 78 -11.02 6.83 -8.73
CA LYS A 78 -10.18 7.98 -8.38
C LYS A 78 -9.26 7.69 -7.20
N PHE A 79 -9.73 6.91 -6.23
CA PHE A 79 -8.98 6.61 -5.01
C PHE A 79 -7.78 5.71 -5.32
N GLU A 80 -8.01 4.64 -6.08
CA GLU A 80 -7.00 3.67 -6.51
C GLU A 80 -5.98 4.33 -7.43
N GLY A 81 -6.46 5.10 -8.42
CA GLY A 81 -5.59 5.85 -9.32
C GLY A 81 -4.71 6.85 -8.57
N LEU A 82 -5.28 7.62 -7.63
CA LEU A 82 -4.51 8.57 -6.83
C LEU A 82 -3.49 7.87 -5.91
N SER A 83 -3.86 6.74 -5.29
CA SER A 83 -2.94 5.97 -4.43
C SER A 83 -1.71 5.47 -5.21
N LEU A 84 -1.89 4.97 -6.45
CA LEU A 84 -0.77 4.57 -7.31
C LEU A 84 0.12 5.76 -7.68
N LEU A 85 -0.45 6.89 -8.11
CA LEU A 85 0.32 8.07 -8.49
C LEU A 85 1.09 8.67 -7.30
N LYS A 86 0.48 8.71 -6.12
CA LYS A 86 1.15 9.15 -4.88
C LYS A 86 2.25 8.17 -4.47
N SER A 87 2.05 6.86 -4.67
CA SER A 87 3.08 5.85 -4.43
C SER A 87 4.29 6.01 -5.34
N ILE A 88 4.09 6.32 -6.62
CA ILE A 88 5.17 6.69 -7.55
C ILE A 88 5.91 7.93 -7.02
N MET A 89 5.19 8.97 -6.63
CA MET A 89 5.78 10.20 -6.08
C MET A 89 6.62 9.96 -4.81
N ALA A 90 6.24 8.98 -3.99
CA ALA A 90 6.91 8.65 -2.74
C ALA A 90 8.19 7.82 -2.92
N MET A 91 8.46 7.29 -4.13
CA MET A 91 9.71 6.60 -4.44
C MET A 91 10.91 7.57 -4.35
N PRO A 92 12.10 7.08 -3.96
CA PRO A 92 13.33 7.89 -3.97
C PRO A 92 13.60 8.54 -5.35
N SER A 93 14.13 9.77 -5.37
CA SER A 93 14.66 10.38 -6.61
C SER A 93 16.00 9.76 -6.96
N THR A 94 15.99 8.60 -7.60
CA THR A 94 17.13 8.15 -8.38
C THR A 94 17.07 8.79 -9.77
N ALA A 95 18.21 9.26 -10.28
CA ALA A 95 18.28 9.82 -11.63
C ALA A 95 17.81 8.76 -12.65
N GLY A 96 17.08 9.18 -13.68
CA GLY A 96 16.57 8.30 -14.73
C GLY A 96 15.06 8.06 -14.68
N LYS A 97 14.63 6.85 -15.08
CA LYS A 97 13.23 6.49 -15.37
C LYS A 97 12.26 6.85 -14.25
N THR A 98 12.63 6.60 -13.00
CA THR A 98 11.79 6.89 -11.83
C THR A 98 11.49 8.39 -11.68
N SER A 99 12.48 9.25 -11.90
CA SER A 99 12.32 10.71 -11.83
C SER A 99 11.32 11.25 -12.86
N ASP A 100 11.34 10.72 -14.09
CA ASP A 100 10.40 11.13 -15.14
C ASP A 100 8.96 10.77 -14.78
N TYR A 101 8.74 9.56 -14.25
CA TYR A 101 7.40 9.13 -13.85
C TYR A 101 6.89 9.84 -12.59
N ARG A 102 7.78 10.24 -11.67
CA ARG A 102 7.41 11.13 -10.55
C ARG A 102 6.91 12.48 -11.06
N SER A 103 7.58 13.05 -12.05
CA SER A 103 7.19 14.32 -12.68
C SER A 103 5.84 14.20 -13.39
N LYS A 104 5.63 13.11 -14.16
CA LYS A 104 4.34 12.82 -14.81
C LYS A 104 3.21 12.57 -13.79
N ALA A 105 3.48 11.83 -12.73
CA ALA A 105 2.51 11.59 -11.66
C ALA A 105 2.11 12.89 -10.96
N SER A 106 3.08 13.76 -10.66
CA SER A 106 2.82 15.10 -10.10
C SER A 106 1.92 15.94 -11.01
N PHE A 107 2.14 15.91 -12.33
CA PHE A 107 1.29 16.61 -13.30
C PHE A 107 -0.17 16.12 -13.25
N GLU A 108 -0.39 14.79 -13.26
CA GLU A 108 -1.74 14.22 -13.22
C GLU A 108 -2.43 14.45 -11.86
N ILE A 109 -1.69 14.40 -10.76
CA ILE A 109 -2.22 14.77 -9.42
C ILE A 109 -2.65 16.24 -9.40
N ASN A 110 -1.81 17.15 -9.90
CA ASN A 110 -2.15 18.58 -9.98
C ASN A 110 -3.37 18.84 -10.88
N ARG A 111 -3.51 18.09 -11.96
CA ARG A 111 -4.70 18.12 -12.81
C ARG A 111 -5.95 17.63 -12.06
N LEU A 112 -5.82 16.57 -11.28
CA LEU A 112 -6.90 16.04 -10.45
C LEU A 112 -7.31 17.03 -9.35
N ILE A 113 -6.35 17.69 -8.69
CA ILE A 113 -6.60 18.76 -7.70
C ILE A 113 -7.45 19.86 -8.33
N LYS A 114 -7.04 20.37 -9.50
CA LYS A 114 -7.78 21.41 -10.23
C LYS A 114 -9.19 20.97 -10.64
N LYS A 115 -9.36 19.69 -10.98
CA LYS A 115 -10.64 19.12 -11.42
C LYS A 115 -11.62 18.90 -10.26
N GLU A 116 -11.14 18.41 -9.12
CA GLU A 116 -12.00 18.03 -7.98
C GLU A 116 -12.25 19.20 -7.01
N GLY A 117 -11.35 20.19 -6.95
CA GLY A 117 -11.46 21.31 -6.02
C GLY A 117 -11.55 20.84 -4.57
N ASP A 118 -12.57 21.30 -3.84
CA ASP A 118 -12.76 20.97 -2.41
C ASP A 118 -12.92 19.46 -2.14
N ARG A 119 -13.43 18.70 -3.12
CA ARG A 119 -13.60 17.24 -3.01
C ARG A 119 -12.27 16.51 -2.97
N TYR A 120 -11.18 17.12 -3.45
CA TYR A 120 -9.85 16.52 -3.43
C TYR A 120 -9.40 16.18 -2.01
N ALA A 121 -9.74 17.01 -1.02
CA ALA A 121 -9.30 16.78 0.36
C ALA A 121 -9.85 15.48 0.96
N GLU A 122 -11.05 15.04 0.56
CA GLU A 122 -11.58 13.75 0.98
C GLU A 122 -10.93 12.59 0.23
N LEU A 123 -10.76 12.77 -1.08
CA LEU A 123 -10.09 11.80 -1.94
C LEU A 123 -8.65 11.52 -1.49
N ASP A 124 -7.90 12.57 -1.17
CA ASP A 124 -6.52 12.52 -0.69
C ASP A 124 -6.40 11.79 0.65
N ARG A 125 -7.34 12.05 1.58
CA ARG A 125 -7.44 11.30 2.85
C ARG A 125 -7.67 9.82 2.63
N ASN A 126 -8.53 9.47 1.66
CA ASN A 126 -8.79 8.08 1.32
C ASN A 126 -7.54 7.45 0.69
N ALA A 127 -6.84 8.16 -0.21
CA ALA A 127 -5.60 7.75 -0.87
C ALA A 127 -4.33 7.95 -0.01
N SER A 128 -4.42 7.64 1.28
CA SER A 128 -3.35 7.92 2.26
C SER A 128 -2.31 6.82 2.43
N ILE A 129 -2.64 5.57 2.07
CA ILE A 129 -1.68 4.46 2.08
C ILE A 129 -0.96 4.44 0.75
N LEU A 130 0.37 4.55 0.83
CA LEU A 130 1.27 4.51 -0.30
C LEU A 130 2.20 3.31 -0.12
N LEU A 131 2.42 2.57 -1.21
CA LEU A 131 3.27 1.38 -1.21
C LEU A 131 4.24 1.43 -2.39
N TYR A 132 5.53 1.29 -2.10
CA TYR A 132 6.53 1.07 -3.13
C TYR A 132 7.55 0.03 -2.70
N ARG A 133 8.19 -0.61 -3.67
CA ARG A 133 9.31 -1.52 -3.45
C ARG A 133 10.61 -0.74 -3.56
N GLN A 134 11.49 -0.97 -2.59
CA GLN A 134 12.85 -0.48 -2.59
C GLN A 134 13.74 -1.66 -2.22
N GLU A 135 14.61 -2.05 -3.16
CA GLU A 135 15.45 -3.23 -3.02
C GLU A 135 14.59 -4.47 -2.68
N GLU A 136 14.83 -5.13 -1.56
CA GLU A 136 14.11 -6.33 -1.09
C GLU A 136 12.98 -6.02 -0.10
N ALA A 137 12.63 -4.74 0.08
CA ALA A 137 11.62 -4.30 1.03
C ALA A 137 10.43 -3.62 0.35
N VAL A 138 9.23 -3.85 0.89
CA VAL A 138 8.07 -3.00 0.61
C VAL A 138 8.03 -1.89 1.64
N VAL A 139 8.10 -0.64 1.18
CA VAL A 139 7.93 0.54 2.00
C VAL A 139 6.46 0.92 2.02
N LEU A 140 5.90 1.04 3.22
CA LEU A 140 4.57 1.60 3.44
C LEU A 140 4.67 2.97 4.07
N ILE A 141 3.92 3.89 3.48
CA ILE A 141 3.75 5.24 3.98
C ILE A 141 2.27 5.48 4.25
N ASN A 142 1.98 6.08 5.39
CA ASN A 142 0.69 6.67 5.67
C ASN A 142 0.87 8.18 5.81
N ASP A 143 0.70 8.89 4.71
CA ASP A 143 0.95 10.35 4.65
C ASP A 143 -0.03 11.15 5.52
N LEU A 144 -1.25 10.64 5.70
CA LEU A 144 -2.26 11.21 6.57
C LEU A 144 -1.85 11.17 8.05
N MET A 145 -1.31 10.03 8.49
CA MET A 145 -0.91 9.79 9.87
C MET A 145 0.56 10.04 10.15
N ARG A 146 1.35 10.35 9.13
CA ARG A 146 2.74 10.78 9.24
C ARG A 146 3.75 9.74 9.70
N TYR A 147 3.63 8.52 9.19
CA TYR A 147 4.60 7.45 9.44
C TYR A 147 5.00 6.68 8.18
N ARG A 148 6.15 6.02 8.28
CA ARG A 148 6.72 5.08 7.31
C ARG A 148 7.18 3.80 8.03
N ILE A 149 7.05 2.66 7.38
CA ILE A 149 7.62 1.39 7.83
C ILE A 149 8.11 0.57 6.62
N GLU A 150 9.14 -0.24 6.82
CA GLU A 150 9.69 -1.13 5.81
C GLU A 150 9.38 -2.59 6.16
N PHE A 151 8.78 -3.30 5.20
CA PHE A 151 8.46 -4.72 5.29
C PHE A 151 9.54 -5.52 4.57
N PRO A 152 10.30 -6.40 5.26
CA PRO A 152 11.17 -7.35 4.59
C PRO A 152 10.31 -8.34 3.81
N GLY A 153 10.46 -8.42 2.49
CA GLY A 153 9.64 -9.29 1.64
C GLY A 153 8.32 -8.65 1.18
N GLU A 154 7.25 -9.44 1.14
CA GLU A 154 5.94 -8.99 0.65
C GLU A 154 5.03 -8.50 1.77
N ALA A 155 4.29 -7.43 1.50
CA ALA A 155 3.26 -6.91 2.41
C ALA A 155 1.93 -6.74 1.69
N THR A 156 0.86 -7.19 2.33
CA THR A 156 -0.51 -7.06 1.84
C THR A 156 -1.37 -6.33 2.86
N VAL A 157 -2.02 -5.25 2.44
CA VAL A 157 -2.99 -4.54 3.30
C VAL A 157 -4.26 -5.37 3.40
N LEU A 158 -4.58 -5.85 4.60
CA LEU A 158 -5.75 -6.71 4.85
C LEU A 158 -6.96 -5.90 5.28
N ARG A 159 -6.73 -4.87 6.10
CA ARG A 159 -7.80 -4.06 6.65
C ARG A 159 -7.33 -2.65 6.95
N ARG A 160 -8.24 -1.70 6.71
CA ARG A 160 -8.12 -0.32 7.17
C ARG A 160 -9.36 0.06 7.96
N ARG A 161 -9.16 0.84 9.02
CA ARG A 161 -10.25 1.44 9.80
C ARG A 161 -9.93 2.90 10.09
N THR A 162 -10.87 3.78 9.79
CA THR A 162 -10.79 5.20 10.14
C THR A 162 -11.96 5.56 11.04
N ARG A 163 -11.71 6.28 12.13
CA ARG A 163 -12.75 6.86 12.98
C ARG A 163 -12.31 8.23 13.48
N GLY A 164 -13.25 9.09 13.83
CA GLY A 164 -12.94 10.36 14.47
C GLY A 164 -13.77 11.52 13.95
N ASN A 165 -13.48 12.70 14.48
CA ASN A 165 -14.10 13.96 14.13
C ASN A 165 -13.04 14.96 13.60
N GLY A 166 -13.41 16.23 13.43
CA GLY A 166 -12.48 17.23 12.87
C GLY A 166 -11.17 17.38 13.67
N LYS A 167 -11.19 17.17 14.99
CA LYS A 167 -10.06 17.40 15.89
C LYS A 167 -9.30 16.11 16.23
N TYR A 168 -10.02 15.04 16.58
CA TYR A 168 -9.43 13.74 16.87
C TYR A 168 -9.61 12.78 15.70
N ARG A 169 -8.57 12.02 15.35
CA ARG A 169 -8.63 11.00 14.31
C ARG A 169 -7.89 9.75 14.73
N TYR A 170 -8.49 8.60 14.49
CA TYR A 170 -7.84 7.31 14.58
C TYR A 170 -7.79 6.66 13.19
N TYR A 171 -6.71 5.94 12.96
CA TYR A 171 -6.43 5.17 11.76
C TYR A 171 -5.78 3.85 12.16
N GLY A 172 -6.50 2.74 11.97
CA GLY A 172 -5.99 1.40 12.15
C GLY A 172 -5.66 0.78 10.79
N LEU A 173 -4.50 0.16 10.67
CA LEU A 173 -4.07 -0.59 9.51
C LEU A 173 -3.65 -1.99 9.97
N LEU A 174 -4.16 -3.02 9.29
CA LEU A 174 -3.70 -4.40 9.44
C LEU A 174 -3.07 -4.84 8.12
N ALA A 175 -1.85 -5.33 8.17
CA ALA A 175 -1.18 -5.94 7.03
C ALA A 175 -0.67 -7.34 7.37
N GLY A 176 -0.67 -8.20 6.35
CA GLY A 176 -0.01 -9.50 6.39
C GLY A 176 1.36 -9.40 5.71
N VAL A 177 2.36 -10.02 6.32
CA VAL A 177 3.75 -9.99 5.84
C VAL A 177 4.21 -11.41 5.52
N ARG A 178 4.88 -11.57 4.37
CA ARG A 178 5.62 -12.78 4.01
C ARG A 178 7.09 -12.42 3.86
N PHE A 179 7.92 -12.99 4.72
CA PHE A 179 9.35 -12.72 4.78
C PHE A 179 10.12 -13.48 3.71
N SER A 180 9.64 -14.66 3.33
CA SER A 180 10.22 -15.41 2.21
C SER A 180 9.72 -14.84 0.88
N GLY A 181 10.65 -14.40 0.05
CA GLY A 181 10.39 -13.80 -1.27
C GLY A 181 9.86 -14.81 -2.28
N SER A 182 8.66 -15.34 -2.08
CA SER A 182 7.91 -15.93 -3.17
C SER A 182 7.24 -14.80 -3.93
N ILE A 183 7.95 -14.32 -4.95
CA ILE A 183 7.47 -13.37 -5.97
C ILE A 183 6.03 -13.72 -6.34
N ALA A 184 5.10 -12.77 -6.12
CA ALA A 184 3.81 -12.65 -6.79
C ALA A 184 3.29 -13.94 -7.45
N GLY A 185 2.63 -14.80 -6.66
CA GLY A 185 1.95 -15.99 -7.17
C GLY A 185 2.11 -17.28 -6.37
N SER A 186 2.65 -17.25 -5.14
CA SER A 186 2.50 -18.42 -4.27
C SER A 186 1.10 -18.46 -3.67
N ASP A 187 0.36 -19.52 -3.97
CA ASP A 187 -0.96 -19.88 -3.42
C ASP A 187 -0.91 -20.22 -1.91
N SER A 188 0.14 -19.79 -1.21
CA SER A 188 0.23 -19.86 0.25
C SER A 188 -0.76 -18.86 0.85
N SER A 189 -1.93 -19.32 1.28
CA SER A 189 -2.93 -18.48 1.96
C SER A 189 -2.47 -17.92 3.31
N ALA A 190 -1.33 -18.38 3.84
CA ALA A 190 -0.80 -17.97 5.12
C ALA A 190 0.23 -16.81 5.01
N TYR A 191 0.22 -15.95 6.03
CA TYR A 191 1.24 -14.92 6.26
C TYR A 191 2.20 -15.39 7.36
N ASP A 192 3.47 -15.01 7.25
CA ASP A 192 4.49 -15.32 8.26
C ASP A 192 4.30 -14.47 9.52
N ALA A 193 3.76 -13.26 9.36
CA ALA A 193 3.41 -12.36 10.45
C ALA A 193 2.22 -11.46 10.09
N LEU A 194 1.53 -10.97 11.11
CA LEU A 194 0.56 -9.91 11.02
C LEU A 194 1.08 -8.67 11.72
N ILE A 195 0.87 -7.50 11.13
CA ILE A 195 1.19 -6.22 11.73
C ILE A 195 -0.05 -5.35 11.82
N ALA A 196 -0.33 -4.86 13.03
CA ALA A 196 -1.33 -3.85 13.29
C ALA A 196 -0.63 -2.52 13.59
N ILE A 197 -1.01 -1.46 12.88
CA ILE A 197 -0.56 -0.09 13.12
C ILE A 197 -1.79 0.75 13.46
N ASP A 198 -1.94 1.03 14.75
CA ASP A 198 -2.97 1.92 15.28
C ASP A 198 -2.37 3.30 15.47
N SER A 199 -2.92 4.29 14.78
CA SER A 199 -2.43 5.67 14.80
C SER A 199 -3.54 6.60 15.27
N GLU A 200 -3.20 7.55 16.14
CA GLU A 200 -4.10 8.57 16.63
C GLU A 200 -3.52 9.96 16.42
N ARG A 201 -4.35 10.90 15.97
CA ARG A 201 -4.07 12.33 15.92
C ARG A 201 -4.99 12.99 16.94
N PHE A 202 -4.41 13.48 18.02
CA PHE A 202 -5.11 14.15 19.11
C PHE A 202 -5.41 15.62 18.79
N PRO A 203 -6.43 16.22 19.45
CA PRO A 203 -6.72 17.66 19.34
C PRO A 203 -5.55 18.55 19.79
N SER A 204 -4.81 18.11 20.81
CA SER A 204 -3.64 18.78 21.40
C SER A 204 -2.47 17.82 21.46
N ASN A 205 -1.27 18.33 21.76
CA ASN A 205 -0.12 17.47 22.02
C ASN A 205 -0.42 16.55 23.22
N ILE A 206 -0.02 15.29 23.11
CA ILE A 206 -0.08 14.37 24.24
C ILE A 206 1.25 14.50 25.00
N SER A 207 1.15 14.66 26.31
CA SER A 207 2.22 15.20 27.15
C SER A 207 3.45 14.30 27.25
N ASN A 208 3.26 12.98 27.26
CA ASN A 208 4.33 12.00 27.39
C ASN A 208 3.87 10.58 27.02
N MET A 209 4.82 9.66 26.97
CA MET A 209 4.59 8.24 26.68
C MET A 209 3.61 7.58 27.67
N THR A 210 3.68 7.92 28.96
CA THR A 210 2.77 7.36 29.98
C THR A 210 1.30 7.70 29.70
N ALA A 211 1.01 8.97 29.37
CA ALA A 211 -0.33 9.40 28.99
C ALA A 211 -0.83 8.66 27.75
N LEU A 212 0.06 8.44 26.79
CA LEU A 212 -0.24 7.73 25.56
C LEU A 212 -0.56 6.24 25.80
N LYS A 213 0.28 5.53 26.57
CA LYS A 213 0.04 4.12 26.95
C LYS A 213 -1.24 3.98 27.78
N ASN A 214 -1.52 4.91 28.70
CA ASN A 214 -2.76 4.92 29.48
C ASN A 214 -4.01 5.13 28.60
N ASN A 215 -3.91 5.95 27.54
CA ASN A 215 -4.99 6.11 26.57
C ASN A 215 -5.25 4.79 25.82
N TRP A 216 -4.20 4.09 25.38
CA TRP A 216 -4.39 2.80 24.71
C TRP A 216 -4.79 1.67 25.63
N ALA A 217 -4.31 1.60 26.87
CA ALA A 217 -4.74 0.57 27.82
C ALA A 217 -6.26 0.60 28.10
N LYS A 218 -6.91 1.75 27.92
CA LYS A 218 -8.37 1.88 28.01
C LYS A 218 -9.10 1.42 26.75
N ASN A 219 -8.41 1.41 25.61
CA ASN A 219 -8.98 1.17 24.28
C ASN A 219 -8.65 -0.23 23.74
N LEU A 220 -7.48 -0.76 24.11
CA LEU A 220 -7.03 -2.11 23.89
C LEU A 220 -7.57 -2.93 25.06
N GLY A 221 -8.38 -3.96 24.78
CA GLY A 221 -8.89 -4.84 25.82
C GLY A 221 -7.75 -5.51 26.62
N ALA A 222 -8.09 -6.12 27.75
CA ALA A 222 -7.10 -6.88 28.52
C ALA A 222 -6.47 -7.99 27.67
N ASP A 223 -5.15 -8.12 27.73
CA ASP A 223 -4.40 -9.22 27.13
C ASP A 223 -3.54 -9.94 28.18
N SER A 224 -3.16 -11.18 27.90
CA SER A 224 -2.34 -12.02 28.76
C SER A 224 -0.85 -11.95 28.42
N PHE A 225 -0.43 -10.97 27.61
CA PHE A 225 0.93 -10.93 27.10
C PHE A 225 1.95 -10.52 28.16
N GLN A 226 2.98 -11.35 28.32
CA GLN A 226 4.14 -11.05 29.13
C GLN A 226 5.11 -10.20 28.30
N ARG A 227 5.39 -8.98 28.75
CA ARG A 227 6.21 -8.00 28.01
C ARG A 227 7.61 -7.91 28.60
N THR A 228 8.61 -8.02 27.74
CA THR A 228 10.03 -7.76 28.03
C THR A 228 10.44 -6.46 27.35
N PRO A 229 10.83 -5.40 28.09
CA PRO A 229 11.32 -4.16 27.50
C PRO A 229 12.60 -4.39 26.68
N LEU A 230 12.67 -3.76 25.50
CA LEU A 230 13.87 -3.73 24.66
C LEU A 230 14.47 -2.33 24.58
N HIS A 231 13.62 -1.32 24.42
CA HIS A 231 14.02 0.08 24.42
C HIS A 231 12.92 0.92 25.06
N THR A 232 13.27 1.83 25.95
CA THR A 232 12.32 2.76 26.56
C THR A 232 12.92 4.16 26.56
N GLY A 233 12.21 5.10 25.95
CA GLY A 233 12.59 6.50 25.86
C GLY A 233 11.37 7.41 25.95
N GLU A 234 11.59 8.72 25.85
CA GLU A 234 10.52 9.72 26.00
C GLU A 234 9.48 9.68 24.86
N ARG A 235 9.92 9.25 23.66
CA ARG A 235 9.13 9.28 22.44
C ARG A 235 8.94 7.92 21.77
N GLU A 236 9.61 6.90 22.28
CA GLU A 236 9.57 5.54 21.76
C GLU A 236 9.67 4.56 22.92
N ASP A 237 8.85 3.52 22.90
CA ASP A 237 8.92 2.41 23.84
C ASP A 237 8.64 1.10 23.10
N LEU A 238 9.64 0.25 23.00
CA LEU A 238 9.63 -1.01 22.28
C LEU A 238 9.75 -2.17 23.26
N THR A 239 8.80 -3.09 23.17
CA THR A 239 8.74 -4.29 23.99
C THR A 239 8.63 -5.53 23.09
N ARG A 240 9.26 -6.61 23.52
CA ARG A 240 8.94 -7.96 23.02
C ARG A 240 7.81 -8.51 23.88
N PHE A 241 6.88 -9.22 23.29
CA PHE A 241 5.82 -9.89 24.04
C PHE A 241 5.67 -11.36 23.65
N ASP A 242 5.17 -12.15 24.60
CA ASP A 242 4.92 -13.59 24.49
C ASP A 242 3.61 -13.90 25.22
N ASP A 243 2.79 -14.80 24.70
CA ASP A 243 1.58 -15.30 25.37
C ASP A 243 1.80 -16.60 26.15
N GLY A 244 3.02 -17.15 26.10
CA GLY A 244 3.43 -18.38 26.77
C GLY A 244 3.10 -19.66 26.00
N ALA A 245 2.50 -19.58 24.81
CA ALA A 245 2.08 -20.74 24.04
C ALA A 245 2.16 -20.53 22.52
N ASP A 246 1.24 -19.74 21.96
CA ASP A 246 0.88 -19.80 20.54
C ASP A 246 1.34 -18.58 19.76
N TYR A 247 1.59 -17.45 20.43
CA TYR A 247 1.87 -16.18 19.78
C TYR A 247 2.97 -15.39 20.48
N GLY A 248 3.75 -14.69 19.68
CA GLY A 248 4.69 -13.71 20.19
C GLY A 248 5.07 -12.69 19.14
N GLY A 249 5.78 -11.66 19.56
CA GLY A 249 6.27 -10.64 18.65
C GLY A 249 6.68 -9.37 19.38
N PHE A 250 6.38 -8.24 18.76
CA PHE A 250 6.84 -6.93 19.22
C PHE A 250 5.70 -5.93 19.31
N GLU A 251 5.75 -5.08 20.31
CA GLU A 251 4.84 -3.96 20.51
C GLU A 251 5.65 -2.69 20.74
N GLY A 252 5.42 -1.69 19.90
CA GLY A 252 6.09 -0.41 19.92
C GLY A 252 5.09 0.73 20.06
N PHE A 253 5.35 1.63 20.99
CA PHE A 253 4.64 2.88 21.15
C PHE A 253 5.51 4.03 20.69
N TYR A 254 4.97 4.91 19.86
CA TYR A 254 5.70 6.03 19.29
C TYR A 254 4.92 7.33 19.44
N LEU A 255 5.63 8.42 19.70
CA LEU A 255 5.06 9.73 19.99
C LEU A 255 5.70 10.84 19.15
N ARG A 256 4.87 11.63 18.45
CA ARG A 256 5.30 12.84 17.72
C ARG A 256 4.26 13.96 17.84
N GLY A 257 4.48 14.89 18.77
CA GLY A 257 3.60 16.04 18.97
C GLY A 257 2.17 15.61 19.33
N ARG A 258 1.22 15.84 18.42
CA ARG A 258 -0.17 15.40 18.57
C ARG A 258 -0.47 14.02 17.99
N TYR A 259 0.54 13.29 17.52
CA TYR A 259 0.37 11.95 16.96
C TYR A 259 0.92 10.88 17.90
N GLY A 260 0.14 9.83 18.12
CA GLY A 260 0.57 8.62 18.80
C GLY A 260 0.37 7.40 17.91
N TYR A 261 1.31 6.46 17.96
CA TYR A 261 1.25 5.19 17.25
C TYR A 261 1.45 3.99 18.20
N CYS A 262 0.65 2.96 18.02
CA CYS A 262 0.83 1.64 18.60
C CYS A 262 1.03 0.67 17.42
N VAL A 263 2.23 0.11 17.33
CA VAL A 263 2.62 -0.84 16.28
C VAL A 263 2.79 -2.19 16.94
N ARG A 264 2.06 -3.20 16.48
CA ARG A 264 2.13 -4.56 17.01
C ARG A 264 2.35 -5.54 15.89
N ILE A 265 3.41 -6.32 15.97
CA ILE A 265 3.69 -7.43 15.05
C ILE A 265 3.52 -8.73 15.82
N ILE A 266 2.79 -9.67 15.24
CA ILE A 266 2.49 -10.98 15.82
C ILE A 266 2.85 -12.06 14.80
N THR A 267 3.49 -13.13 15.26
CA THR A 267 3.71 -14.36 14.52
C THR A 267 3.31 -15.57 15.38
N ALA A 268 3.05 -16.70 14.74
CA ALA A 268 2.78 -17.95 15.43
C ALA A 268 4.05 -18.50 16.10
N GLY A 269 3.90 -19.18 17.24
CA GLY A 269 5.00 -19.71 18.04
C GLY A 269 5.96 -20.61 17.27
N SER A 270 5.46 -21.40 16.32
CA SER A 270 6.26 -22.30 15.47
C SER A 270 7.24 -21.57 14.56
N GLU A 271 6.89 -20.38 14.06
CA GLU A 271 7.71 -19.57 13.15
C GLU A 271 8.49 -18.46 13.87
N ARG A 272 8.26 -18.31 15.18
CA ARG A 272 8.76 -17.17 15.96
C ARG A 272 10.28 -17.05 15.95
N ALA A 273 11.00 -18.14 16.23
CA ALA A 273 12.46 -18.11 16.29
C ALA A 273 13.09 -17.73 14.94
N LYS A 274 12.49 -18.19 13.84
CA LYS A 274 12.92 -17.90 12.47
C LYS A 274 12.67 -16.44 12.08
N ASN A 275 11.52 -15.89 12.45
CA ASN A 275 11.09 -14.57 11.99
C ASN A 275 11.49 -13.43 12.95
N MET A 276 11.98 -13.73 14.15
CA MET A 276 12.22 -12.74 15.21
C MET A 276 13.12 -11.57 14.77
N ALA A 277 14.25 -11.88 14.12
CA ALA A 277 15.19 -10.85 13.66
C ALA A 277 14.59 -9.94 12.56
N LEU A 278 13.75 -10.51 11.68
CA LEU A 278 13.08 -9.76 10.62
C LEU A 278 11.98 -8.87 11.18
N MET A 279 11.21 -9.37 12.16
CA MET A 279 10.20 -8.57 12.88
C MET A 279 10.85 -7.43 13.68
N GLU A 280 11.99 -7.69 14.33
CA GLU A 280 12.72 -6.65 15.06
C GLU A 280 13.23 -5.57 14.10
N LYS A 281 13.85 -5.97 12.98
CA LYS A 281 14.29 -5.05 11.91
C LYS A 281 13.12 -4.21 11.40
N MET A 282 11.95 -4.82 11.24
CA MET A 282 10.73 -4.12 10.82
C MET A 282 10.27 -3.08 11.86
N MET A 283 10.25 -3.40 13.16
CA MET A 283 9.96 -2.41 14.22
C MET A 283 10.97 -1.28 14.20
N GLN A 284 12.26 -1.61 14.08
CA GLN A 284 13.35 -0.65 14.00
C GLN A 284 13.33 0.18 12.71
N SER A 285 12.53 -0.17 11.70
CA SER A 285 12.33 0.62 10.48
C SER A 285 11.19 1.64 10.61
N PHE A 286 10.39 1.58 11.67
CA PHE A 286 9.29 2.51 11.87
C PHE A 286 9.83 3.93 12.07
N ARG A 287 9.40 4.85 11.21
CA ARG A 287 9.85 6.24 11.22
C ARG A 287 8.67 7.18 11.25
N LEU A 288 8.80 8.23 12.05
CA LEU A 288 7.84 9.33 12.14
C LEU A 288 8.22 10.50 11.24
N SER A 289 9.17 10.35 10.32
CA SER A 289 9.60 11.36 9.36
C SER A 289 9.20 10.98 7.94
N PHE A 290 9.04 11.99 7.09
CA PHE A 290 8.98 11.81 5.64
C PHE A 290 10.21 12.44 5.00
N PRO A 291 10.62 11.97 3.81
CA PRO A 291 11.44 12.80 2.95
C PRO A 291 10.66 14.10 2.67
N ASP A 292 11.32 15.23 2.92
CA ASP A 292 10.86 16.55 2.49
C ASP A 292 10.76 16.63 0.95
#